data_AF-A0AAJ7VYQ2-F1
#
_entry.id   AF-A0AAJ7VYQ2-F1
#
_cell.length_a   1.000
_cell.length_b   1.000
_cell.length_c   1.000
_cell.angle_alpha   90.00
_cell.angle_beta   90.00
_cell.angle_gamma   90.00
#
_symmetry.space_group_name_H-M   'P 1'
#
loop_
_entity.id
_entity.type
_entity.pdbx_description
1 polymer ?
#
loop_
_entity_poly.entity_id
_entity_poly.type
_entity_poly.pdbx_seq_one_letter_code
_entity_poly.pdbx_strand_id
1 'polypeptide(L)'
;MKRNEGSFEFVVGLNRYWLKWFGLWPHCDRFSSHRLFVTLLMAISLLIPMTACLFESNDFADHIEILSKLIPIIMVTIKLFILRVKRNYLRLLVEEVARDWKNFGQLELYEKDVMMRYAKLGRLINIICIVFLFLVQLGRLDMRFEQSEEIGYSAYQALWYDLSPGTARFFIILILRSRKPFNITAGKFYIMSMSSFMNILKTSGAYLSVLKAIK
;
A
#
# COMPACT_ATOMS: atom_id res chain seq x y z
N MET A 1 -25.53 17.73 -4.56
CA MET A 1 -24.18 18.30 -4.36
C MET A 1 -23.36 18.04 -5.62
N LYS A 2 -23.29 18.99 -6.58
CA LYS A 2 -22.43 18.82 -7.77
C LYS A 2 -20.98 18.92 -7.30
N ARG A 3 -20.26 17.79 -7.31
CA ARG A 3 -18.82 17.76 -7.05
C ARG A 3 -18.18 18.67 -8.10
N ASN A 4 -17.42 19.68 -7.69
CA ASN A 4 -16.72 20.59 -8.58
C ASN A 4 -15.60 19.82 -9.31
N GLU A 5 -15.96 19.04 -10.33
CA GLU A 5 -15.04 18.22 -11.12
C GLU A 5 -13.98 19.07 -11.83
N GLY A 6 -14.25 20.35 -12.08
CA GLY A 6 -13.28 21.32 -12.62
C GLY A 6 -12.44 22.05 -11.58
N SER A 7 -12.56 21.75 -10.28
CA SER A 7 -11.71 22.42 -9.26
C SER A 7 -10.30 21.84 -9.22
N PHE A 8 -9.29 22.70 -9.04
CA PHE A 8 -7.90 22.29 -8.90
C PHE A 8 -7.68 21.24 -7.77
N GLU A 9 -8.44 21.37 -6.68
CA GLU A 9 -8.51 20.41 -5.58
C GLU A 9 -8.91 19.00 -6.04
N PHE A 10 -9.84 18.89 -6.98
CA PHE A 10 -10.27 17.61 -7.54
C PHE A 10 -9.15 16.91 -8.32
N VAL A 11 -8.31 17.66 -9.03
CA VAL A 11 -7.23 17.09 -9.86
C VAL A 11 -6.05 16.66 -9.01
N VAL A 12 -5.62 17.52 -8.08
CA VAL A 12 -4.36 17.35 -7.36
C VAL A 12 -4.55 16.68 -6.00
N GLY A 13 -5.79 16.59 -5.48
CA GLY A 13 -6.09 16.16 -4.11
C GLY A 13 -5.49 14.79 -3.71
N LEU A 14 -5.64 13.76 -4.56
CA LEU A 14 -5.06 12.43 -4.28
C LEU A 14 -3.52 12.50 -4.21
N ASN A 15 -2.88 13.06 -5.23
CA ASN A 15 -1.42 13.21 -5.26
C ASN A 15 -0.93 14.05 -4.08
N ARG A 16 -1.63 15.13 -3.74
CA ARG A 16 -1.33 15.99 -2.59
C ARG A 16 -1.43 15.23 -1.28
N TYR A 17 -2.47 14.42 -1.09
CA TYR A 17 -2.63 13.63 0.13
C TYR A 17 -1.44 12.68 0.35
N TRP A 18 -1.07 11.91 -0.67
CA TRP A 18 0.06 10.98 -0.60
C TRP A 18 1.40 11.70 -0.40
N LEU A 19 1.67 12.74 -1.19
CA LEU A 19 2.89 13.53 -1.08
C LEU A 19 3.00 14.26 0.26
N LYS A 20 1.89 14.65 0.90
CA LYS A 20 1.90 15.22 2.25
C LYS A 20 2.23 14.16 3.30
N TRP A 21 1.65 12.96 3.18
CA TRP A 21 1.97 11.81 4.03
C TRP A 21 3.48 11.50 4.01
N PHE A 22 4.08 11.47 2.82
CA PHE A 22 5.52 11.27 2.65
C PHE A 22 6.39 12.52 2.98
N GLY A 23 5.78 13.67 3.30
CA GLY A 23 6.53 14.91 3.56
C GLY A 23 7.21 15.52 2.33
N LEU A 24 6.79 15.14 1.13
CA LEU A 24 7.34 15.54 -0.17
C LEU A 24 6.55 16.66 -0.85
N TRP A 25 5.38 17.04 -0.31
CA TRP A 25 4.58 18.10 -0.90
C TRP A 25 5.40 19.41 -1.03
N PRO A 26 5.34 20.12 -2.18
CA PRO A 26 6.31 21.18 -2.49
C PRO A 26 6.23 22.38 -1.56
N HIS A 27 5.01 22.74 -1.14
CA HIS A 27 4.75 23.69 -0.06
C HIS A 27 4.92 22.94 1.27
N CYS A 28 6.01 23.21 1.98
CA CYS A 28 6.27 22.52 3.25
C CYS A 28 5.71 23.30 4.42
N ASP A 29 5.05 22.57 5.31
CA ASP A 29 4.92 22.96 6.71
C ASP A 29 6.23 22.64 7.45
N ARG A 30 6.46 23.29 8.61
CA ARG A 30 7.64 23.09 9.47
C ARG A 30 7.98 21.60 9.73
N PHE A 31 6.95 20.75 9.77
CA PHE A 31 7.07 19.31 10.05
C PHE A 31 7.36 18.43 8.83
N SER A 32 7.39 18.98 7.62
CA SER A 32 7.57 18.17 6.41
C SER A 32 8.93 17.48 6.34
N SER A 33 9.97 18.09 6.91
CA SER A 33 11.31 17.47 6.99
C SER A 33 11.32 16.28 7.96
N HIS A 34 10.63 16.42 9.11
CA HIS A 34 10.47 15.33 10.07
C HIS A 34 9.67 14.17 9.49
N ARG A 35 8.58 14.44 8.75
CA ARG A 35 7.80 13.39 8.07
C ARG A 35 8.65 12.59 7.07
N LEU A 36 9.48 13.27 6.27
CA LEU A 36 10.39 12.59 5.34
C LEU A 36 11.43 11.74 6.10
N PHE A 37 12.04 12.29 7.15
CA PHE A 37 12.99 11.55 7.97
C PHE A 37 12.34 10.29 8.56
N VAL A 38 11.12 10.40 9.09
CA VAL A 38 10.34 9.27 9.59
C VAL A 38 10.06 8.25 8.47
N THR A 39 9.72 8.68 7.25
CA THR A 39 9.48 7.75 6.14
C THR A 39 10.75 7.03 5.68
N LEU A 40 11.90 7.69 5.71
CA LEU A 40 13.20 7.08 5.42
C LEU A 40 13.62 6.13 6.55
N LEU A 41 13.40 6.51 7.81
CA LEU A 41 13.65 5.68 8.97
C LEU A 41 12.77 4.41 8.93
N MET A 42 11.49 4.54 8.58
CA MET A 42 10.59 3.39 8.37
C MET A 42 11.11 2.49 7.24
N ALA A 43 11.54 3.05 6.11
CA ALA A 43 12.11 2.27 5.01
C ALA A 43 13.40 1.53 5.41
N ILE A 44 14.27 2.15 6.20
CA ILE A 44 15.49 1.54 6.73
C ILE A 44 15.16 0.46 7.77
N SER A 45 14.16 0.68 8.63
CA SER A 45 13.73 -0.29 9.63
C SER A 45 13.19 -1.58 9.02
N LEU A 46 12.67 -1.52 7.77
CA LEU A 46 12.26 -2.70 7.00
C LEU A 46 13.45 -3.50 6.44
N LEU A 47 14.65 -2.93 6.38
CA LEU A 47 15.87 -3.65 5.95
C LEU A 47 16.42 -4.55 7.07
N ILE A 48 16.22 -4.16 8.33
CA ILE A 48 16.76 -4.86 9.52
C ILE A 48 16.21 -6.30 9.68
N PRO A 49 14.89 -6.55 9.66
CA PRO A 49 14.37 -7.92 9.70
C PRO A 49 14.73 -8.70 8.45
N MET A 50 14.95 -8.03 7.31
CA MET A 50 15.37 -8.64 6.05
C MET A 50 16.80 -9.20 6.13
N THR A 51 17.73 -8.42 6.69
CA THR A 51 19.11 -8.87 6.92
C THR A 51 19.16 -9.98 7.96
N ALA A 52 18.34 -9.93 9.01
CA ALA A 52 18.27 -11.00 10.00
C ALA A 52 17.79 -12.34 9.38
N CYS A 53 16.77 -12.28 8.51
CA CYS A 53 16.26 -13.46 7.80
C CYS A 53 17.30 -14.06 6.85
N LEU A 54 18.13 -13.23 6.21
CA LEU A 54 19.23 -13.65 5.33
C LEU A 54 20.29 -14.47 6.08
N PHE A 55 20.58 -14.13 7.34
CA PHE A 55 21.55 -14.87 8.15
C PHE A 55 21.02 -16.22 8.64
N GLU A 56 19.70 -16.40 8.70
CA GLU A 56 19.07 -17.63 9.18
C GLU A 56 18.74 -18.59 8.03
N SER A 57 18.56 -18.09 6.80
CA SER A 57 18.30 -18.90 5.60
C SER A 57 19.58 -19.55 5.06
N ASN A 58 19.62 -20.88 5.03
CA ASN A 58 20.74 -21.64 4.47
C ASN A 58 20.55 -21.99 2.97
N ASP A 59 19.34 -21.75 2.42
CA ASP A 59 18.96 -22.10 1.04
C ASP A 59 19.10 -20.89 0.08
N PHE A 60 19.73 -21.11 -1.07
CA PHE A 60 19.95 -20.10 -2.11
C PHE A 60 18.65 -19.55 -2.71
N ALA A 61 17.57 -20.33 -2.74
CA ALA A 61 16.29 -19.88 -3.27
C ALA A 61 15.71 -18.70 -2.44
N ASP A 62 15.80 -18.79 -1.11
CA ASP A 62 15.35 -17.73 -0.20
C ASP A 62 16.20 -16.47 -0.34
N HIS A 63 17.51 -16.63 -0.55
CA HIS A 63 18.43 -15.51 -0.81
C HIS A 63 18.05 -14.74 -2.10
N ILE A 64 17.70 -15.46 -3.16
CA ILE A 64 17.25 -14.85 -4.43
C ILE A 64 15.92 -14.11 -4.21
N GLU A 65 14.97 -14.70 -3.49
CA GLU A 65 13.70 -14.03 -3.19
C GLU A 65 13.92 -12.77 -2.35
N ILE A 66 14.82 -12.81 -1.37
CA ILE A 66 15.21 -11.66 -0.54
C ILE A 66 15.86 -10.55 -1.39
N LEU A 67 16.81 -10.90 -2.25
CA LEU A 67 17.49 -9.95 -3.13
C LEU A 67 16.51 -9.26 -4.08
N SER A 68 15.58 -10.03 -4.65
CA SER A 68 14.54 -9.51 -5.55
C SER A 68 13.64 -8.46 -4.90
N LYS A 69 13.43 -8.56 -3.58
CA LYS A 69 12.63 -7.60 -2.79
C LYS A 69 13.42 -6.37 -2.36
N LEU A 70 14.74 -6.46 -2.21
CA LEU A 70 15.60 -5.34 -1.81
C LEU A 70 15.74 -4.28 -2.92
N ILE A 71 15.85 -4.73 -4.18
CA ILE A 71 16.06 -3.83 -5.33
C ILE A 71 14.96 -2.76 -5.44
N PRO A 72 13.66 -3.08 -5.38
CA PRO A 72 12.60 -2.08 -5.38
C PRO A 72 12.65 -1.12 -4.18
N ILE A 73 13.02 -1.59 -2.99
CA ILE A 73 13.10 -0.76 -1.78
C ILE A 73 14.20 0.30 -1.95
N ILE A 74 15.37 -0.12 -2.42
CA ILE A 74 16.49 0.78 -2.74
C ILE A 74 16.11 1.75 -3.86
N MET A 75 15.41 1.28 -4.90
CA MET A 75 14.95 2.15 -5.99
C MET A 75 13.99 3.23 -5.48
N VAL A 76 13.06 2.87 -4.60
CA VAL A 76 12.11 3.82 -4.00
C VAL A 76 12.85 4.83 -3.13
N THR A 77 13.74 4.41 -2.25
CA THR A 77 14.48 5.35 -1.39
C THR A 77 15.33 6.33 -2.20
N ILE A 78 16.00 5.87 -3.26
CA ILE A 78 16.73 6.73 -4.19
C ILE A 78 15.79 7.72 -4.89
N LYS A 79 14.65 7.26 -5.42
CA LYS A 79 13.66 8.14 -6.08
C LYS A 79 13.11 9.20 -5.12
N LEU A 80 12.81 8.84 -3.87
CA LEU A 80 12.33 9.78 -2.86
C LEU A 80 13.42 10.81 -2.50
N PHE A 81 14.68 10.39 -2.44
CA PHE A 81 15.81 11.28 -2.24
C PHE A 81 16.00 12.27 -3.40
N ILE A 82 15.96 11.78 -4.65
CA ILE A 82 16.03 12.62 -5.85
C ILE A 82 14.89 13.64 -5.87
N LEU A 83 13.66 13.20 -5.58
CA LEU A 83 12.48 14.08 -5.48
C LEU A 83 12.66 15.18 -4.43
N ARG A 84 13.34 14.87 -3.31
CA ARG A 84 13.64 15.86 -2.27
C ARG A 84 14.66 16.90 -2.74
N VAL A 85 15.72 16.47 -3.40
CA VAL A 85 16.74 17.38 -3.96
C VAL A 85 16.14 18.27 -5.05
N LYS A 86 15.30 17.71 -5.92
CA LYS A 86 14.63 18.43 -7.02
C LYS A 86 13.36 19.16 -6.59
N ARG A 87 13.10 19.32 -5.29
CA ARG A 87 11.86 19.90 -4.77
C ARG A 87 11.54 21.30 -5.31
N ASN A 88 12.54 22.12 -5.61
CA ASN A 88 12.32 23.45 -6.18
C ASN A 88 11.67 23.36 -7.57
N TYR A 89 12.10 22.42 -8.40
CA TYR A 89 11.47 22.15 -9.70
C TYR A 89 10.04 21.64 -9.53
N LEU A 90 9.82 20.71 -8.59
CA LEU A 90 8.48 20.19 -8.30
C LEU A 90 7.53 21.30 -7.82
N ARG A 91 8.05 22.27 -7.04
CA ARG A 91 7.28 23.44 -6.61
C ARG A 91 6.86 24.29 -7.79
N LEU A 92 7.80 24.64 -8.66
CA LEU A 92 7.53 25.44 -9.85
C LEU A 92 6.49 24.76 -10.76
N LEU A 93 6.65 23.46 -11.02
CA LEU A 93 5.69 22.68 -11.81
C LEU A 93 4.28 22.71 -11.21
N VAL A 94 4.15 22.53 -9.89
CA VAL A 94 2.82 22.55 -9.23
C VAL A 94 2.22 23.95 -9.21
N GLU A 95 3.04 24.99 -9.10
CA GLU A 95 2.59 26.38 -9.14
C GLU A 95 2.16 26.82 -10.54
N GLU A 96 2.84 26.36 -11.59
CA GLU A 96 2.42 26.56 -12.99
C GLU A 96 1.09 25.87 -13.27
N VAL A 97 0.96 24.59 -12.93
CA VAL A 97 -0.31 23.86 -13.09
C VAL A 97 -1.44 24.52 -12.29
N ALA A 98 -1.15 25.07 -11.11
CA ALA A 98 -2.15 25.82 -10.32
C ALA A 98 -2.53 27.15 -10.97
N ARG A 99 -1.57 27.84 -11.61
CA ARG A 99 -1.80 29.09 -12.34
C ARG A 99 -2.66 28.85 -13.57
N ASP A 100 -2.38 27.80 -14.33
CA ASP A 100 -3.19 27.39 -15.49
C ASP A 100 -4.62 27.06 -15.07
N TRP A 101 -4.78 26.42 -13.92
CA TRP A 101 -6.10 26.13 -13.36
C TRP A 101 -6.84 27.35 -12.82
N LYS A 102 -6.12 28.39 -12.39
CA LYS A 102 -6.72 29.67 -11.96
C LYS A 102 -7.26 30.45 -13.17
N ASN A 103 -6.56 30.38 -14.29
CA ASN A 103 -6.97 31.02 -15.54
C ASN A 103 -7.93 30.16 -16.37
N PHE A 104 -8.41 29.03 -15.83
CA PHE A 104 -9.25 28.05 -16.53
C PHE A 104 -10.53 28.65 -17.15
N GLY A 105 -11.06 29.74 -16.59
CA GLY A 105 -12.20 30.45 -17.18
C GLY A 105 -11.88 31.08 -18.55
N GLN A 106 -10.65 31.55 -18.73
CA GLN A 106 -10.19 32.33 -19.88
C GLN A 106 -9.64 31.47 -21.03
N LEU A 107 -9.32 30.20 -20.78
CA LEU A 107 -8.79 29.26 -21.79
C LEU A 107 -9.83 28.90 -22.86
N GLU A 108 -9.38 28.38 -24.00
CA GLU A 108 -10.25 27.85 -25.06
C GLU A 108 -10.91 26.52 -24.64
N LEU A 109 -12.03 26.16 -25.28
CA LEU A 109 -12.74 24.90 -25.01
C LEU A 109 -11.86 23.66 -25.26
N TYR A 110 -11.02 23.70 -26.29
CA TYR A 110 -10.09 22.61 -26.63
C TYR A 110 -9.05 22.38 -25.53
N GLU A 111 -8.40 23.45 -25.05
CA GLU A 111 -7.38 23.36 -24.00
C GLU A 111 -7.95 22.81 -22.69
N LYS A 112 -9.17 23.25 -22.33
CA LYS A 112 -9.88 22.75 -21.15
C LYS A 112 -10.16 21.26 -21.23
N ASP A 113 -10.59 20.77 -22.39
CA ASP A 113 -10.85 19.34 -22.58
C ASP A 113 -9.57 18.51 -22.42
N VAL A 114 -8.48 18.96 -23.04
CA VAL A 114 -7.16 18.31 -22.95
C VAL A 114 -6.67 18.26 -21.50
N MET A 115 -6.71 19.37 -20.77
CA MET A 115 -6.30 19.43 -19.36
C MET A 115 -7.15 18.49 -18.49
N MET A 116 -8.47 18.50 -18.68
CA MET A 116 -9.38 17.62 -17.95
C MET A 116 -9.15 16.14 -18.27
N ARG A 117 -8.83 15.81 -19.52
CA ARG A 117 -8.51 14.45 -19.94
C ARG A 117 -7.24 13.93 -19.27
N TYR A 118 -6.17 14.71 -19.24
CA TYR A 118 -4.94 14.33 -18.54
C TYR A 118 -5.11 14.25 -17.02
N ALA A 119 -5.88 15.17 -16.43
CA ALA A 119 -6.20 15.13 -15.01
C ALA A 119 -6.97 13.85 -14.62
N LYS A 120 -7.97 13.46 -15.41
CA LYS A 120 -8.74 12.23 -15.20
C LYS A 120 -7.87 10.98 -15.40
N LEU A 121 -7.06 10.94 -16.46
CA LEU A 121 -6.13 9.83 -16.73
C LEU A 121 -5.12 9.65 -15.61
N GLY A 122 -4.45 10.72 -15.15
CA GLY A 122 -3.47 10.64 -14.07
C GLY A 122 -4.09 10.13 -12.76
N ARG A 123 -5.33 10.53 -12.45
CA ARG A 123 -6.07 10.02 -11.30
C ARG A 123 -6.46 8.55 -11.45
N LEU A 124 -6.93 8.14 -12.62
CA LEU A 124 -7.26 6.75 -12.90
C LEU A 124 -6.04 5.86 -12.69
N ILE A 125 -4.89 6.25 -13.25
CA ILE A 125 -3.62 5.53 -13.09
C ILE A 125 -3.25 5.42 -11.61
N ASN A 126 -3.32 6.51 -10.84
CA ASN A 126 -3.00 6.47 -9.41
C ASN A 126 -3.94 5.51 -8.64
N ILE A 127 -5.25 5.58 -8.89
CA ILE A 127 -6.22 4.68 -8.25
C ILE A 127 -5.94 3.22 -8.62
N ILE A 128 -5.68 2.92 -9.89
CA ILE A 128 -5.34 1.57 -10.36
C ILE A 128 -4.07 1.07 -9.66
N CYS A 129 -3.02 1.90 -9.56
CA CYS A 129 -1.80 1.54 -8.87
C CYS A 129 -2.06 1.23 -7.38
N ILE A 130 -2.85 2.04 -6.68
CA ILE A 130 -3.17 1.80 -5.26
C ILE A 130 -3.93 0.48 -5.09
N VAL A 131 -4.96 0.25 -5.92
CA VAL A 131 -5.75 -0.98 -5.86
C VAL A 131 -4.88 -2.19 -6.16
N PHE A 132 -4.03 -2.12 -7.19
CA PHE A 132 -3.11 -3.20 -7.54
C PHE A 132 -2.13 -3.50 -6.39
N LEU A 133 -1.52 -2.48 -5.81
CA LEU A 133 -0.63 -2.65 -4.64
C LEU A 133 -1.38 -3.28 -3.46
N PHE A 134 -2.58 -2.81 -3.16
CA PHE A 134 -3.41 -3.37 -2.09
C PHE A 134 -3.74 -4.86 -2.32
N LEU A 135 -4.09 -5.25 -3.56
CA LEU A 135 -4.34 -6.63 -3.94
C LEU A 135 -3.10 -7.51 -3.75
N VAL A 136 -1.94 -7.06 -4.23
CA VAL A 136 -0.68 -7.81 -4.05
C VAL A 136 -0.42 -8.04 -2.56
N GLN A 137 -0.62 -7.03 -1.71
CA GLN A 137 -0.39 -7.18 -0.27
C GLN A 137 -1.42 -8.09 0.40
N LEU A 138 -2.70 -8.03 0.03
CA LEU A 138 -3.71 -8.97 0.54
C LEU A 138 -3.37 -10.41 0.17
N GLY A 139 -2.94 -10.68 -1.07
CA GLY A 139 -2.60 -12.04 -1.50
C GLY A 139 -1.37 -12.58 -0.76
N ARG A 140 -0.37 -11.73 -0.51
CA ARG A 140 0.79 -12.11 0.32
C ARG A 140 0.42 -12.37 1.77
N LEU A 141 -0.56 -11.67 2.31
CA LEU A 141 -1.06 -11.91 3.67
C LEU A 141 -1.83 -13.23 3.75
N ASP A 142 -2.69 -13.51 2.78
CA ASP A 142 -3.44 -14.77 2.72
C ASP A 142 -2.51 -16.00 2.64
N MET A 143 -1.46 -15.96 1.81
CA MET A 143 -0.46 -17.04 1.78
C MET A 143 0.25 -17.23 3.14
N ARG A 144 0.52 -16.15 3.87
CA ARG A 144 1.13 -16.23 5.22
C ARG A 144 0.15 -16.78 6.26
N PHE A 145 -1.15 -16.53 6.10
CA PHE A 145 -2.17 -17.13 6.95
C PHE A 145 -2.21 -18.65 6.78
N GLU A 146 -2.23 -19.13 5.53
CA GLU A 146 -2.22 -20.57 5.22
C GLU A 146 -0.97 -21.28 5.78
N GLN A 147 0.23 -20.71 5.56
CA GLN A 147 1.48 -21.25 6.12
C GLN A 147 1.46 -21.31 7.66
N SER A 148 0.90 -20.29 8.32
CA SER A 148 0.80 -20.27 9.78
C SER A 148 -0.16 -21.34 10.31
N GLU A 149 -1.20 -21.70 9.55
CA GLU A 149 -2.14 -22.76 9.91
C GLU A 149 -1.51 -24.14 9.74
N GLU A 150 -0.78 -24.35 8.64
CA GLU A 150 -0.04 -25.59 8.36
C GLU A 150 1.01 -25.91 9.43
N ILE A 151 1.74 -24.90 9.91
CA ILE A 151 2.69 -25.03 11.02
C ILE A 151 1.97 -25.51 12.29
N GLY A 152 0.78 -24.96 12.57
CA GLY A 152 -0.05 -25.38 13.71
C GLY A 152 -0.55 -26.82 13.59
N TYR A 153 -0.97 -27.21 12.40
CA TYR A 153 -1.44 -28.56 12.12
C TYR A 153 -0.31 -29.60 12.24
N SER A 154 0.84 -29.31 11.64
CA SER A 154 2.03 -30.17 11.71
C SER A 154 2.51 -30.35 13.15
N ALA A 155 2.50 -29.27 13.94
CA ALA A 155 2.85 -29.32 15.35
C ALA A 155 1.85 -30.15 16.18
N TYR A 156 0.56 -30.12 15.83
CA TYR A 156 -0.45 -30.95 16.46
C TYR A 156 -0.29 -32.44 16.13
N GLN A 157 0.10 -32.76 14.89
CA GLN A 157 0.37 -34.12 14.45
C GLN A 157 1.71 -34.68 14.97
N ALA A 158 2.62 -33.83 15.44
CA ALA A 158 3.83 -34.28 16.09
C ALA A 158 3.49 -35.10 17.34
N LEU A 159 4.29 -36.13 17.64
CA LEU A 159 4.19 -36.96 18.85
C LEU A 159 4.67 -36.17 20.09
N TRP A 160 4.10 -34.97 20.30
CA TRP A 160 4.52 -34.02 21.34
C TRP A 160 4.34 -34.54 22.76
N TYR A 161 3.49 -35.55 22.94
CA TYR A 161 3.27 -36.23 24.22
C TYR A 161 4.40 -37.21 24.58
N ASP A 162 5.19 -37.68 23.61
CA ASP A 162 6.34 -38.55 23.83
C ASP A 162 7.67 -37.78 23.94
N LEU A 163 7.65 -36.46 23.71
CA LEU A 163 8.81 -35.59 23.75
C LEU A 163 9.20 -35.20 25.18
N SER A 164 10.45 -34.76 25.34
CA SER A 164 10.92 -34.24 26.63
C SER A 164 10.06 -33.05 27.10
N PRO A 165 9.89 -32.86 28.42
CA PRO A 165 8.97 -31.84 28.95
C PRO A 165 9.26 -30.41 28.47
N GLY A 166 10.53 -30.09 28.17
CA GLY A 166 10.93 -28.80 27.63
C GLY A 166 10.44 -28.57 26.20
N THR A 167 10.63 -29.56 25.32
CA THR A 167 10.20 -29.51 23.92
C THR A 167 8.67 -29.62 23.80
N ALA A 168 8.04 -30.49 24.56
CA ALA A 168 6.58 -30.64 24.60
C ALA A 168 5.87 -29.31 24.95
N ARG A 169 6.41 -28.55 25.93
CA ARG A 169 5.88 -27.21 26.27
C ARG A 169 5.96 -26.23 25.10
N PHE A 170 7.03 -26.27 24.31
CA PHE A 170 7.16 -25.42 23.12
C PHE A 170 6.08 -25.75 22.07
N PHE A 171 5.87 -27.04 21.78
CA PHE A 171 4.80 -27.48 20.87
C PHE A 171 3.41 -27.07 21.37
N ILE A 172 3.12 -27.21 22.67
CA ILE A 172 1.86 -26.77 23.27
C ILE A 172 1.66 -25.26 23.08
N ILE A 173 2.68 -24.44 23.32
CA ILE A 173 2.60 -22.98 23.12
C ILE A 173 2.37 -22.65 21.63
N LEU A 174 3.07 -23.34 20.73
CA LEU A 174 2.98 -23.13 19.30
C LEU A 174 1.58 -23.50 18.75
N ILE A 175 1.00 -24.62 19.19
CA ILE A 175 -0.38 -25.02 18.87
C ILE A 175 -1.40 -24.04 19.46
N LEU A 176 -1.21 -23.59 20.71
CA LEU A 176 -2.10 -22.61 21.33
C LEU A 176 -2.04 -21.23 20.64
N ARG A 177 -0.88 -20.87 20.10
CA ARG A 177 -0.67 -19.62 19.37
C ARG A 177 -1.23 -19.69 17.95
N SER A 178 -1.05 -20.80 17.23
CA SER A 178 -1.57 -20.99 15.86
C SER A 178 -3.10 -21.01 15.81
N ARG A 179 -3.77 -21.40 16.91
CA ARG A 179 -5.23 -21.30 17.07
C ARG A 179 -5.78 -19.88 17.03
N LYS A 180 -4.94 -18.85 17.20
CA LYS A 180 -5.35 -17.45 16.95
C LYS A 180 -5.04 -17.14 15.49
N PRO A 181 -6.05 -17.02 14.62
CA PRO A 181 -5.78 -16.69 13.23
C PRO A 181 -5.06 -15.34 13.20
N PHE A 182 -3.90 -15.30 12.54
CA PHE A 182 -3.39 -14.02 12.07
C PHE A 182 -4.51 -13.56 11.14
N ASN A 183 -5.17 -12.44 11.45
CA ASN A 183 -6.30 -11.93 10.68
C ASN A 183 -6.30 -10.42 10.87
N ILE A 184 -6.11 -9.67 9.78
CA ILE A 184 -6.21 -8.22 9.84
C ILE A 184 -7.68 -7.87 9.81
N THR A 185 -8.21 -7.31 10.91
CA THR A 185 -9.61 -6.89 10.99
C THR A 185 -9.73 -5.38 10.76
N ALA A 186 -10.58 -4.96 9.83
CA ALA A 186 -11.00 -3.58 9.69
C ALA A 186 -11.96 -3.23 10.85
N GLY A 187 -11.47 -2.42 11.79
CA GLY A 187 -12.26 -1.92 12.91
C GLY A 187 -12.81 -2.98 13.86
N LYS A 188 -12.29 -4.22 13.86
CA LYS A 188 -12.80 -5.42 14.57
C LYS A 188 -14.12 -6.01 14.05
N PHE A 189 -14.73 -5.42 13.02
CA PHE A 189 -16.02 -5.88 12.49
C PHE A 189 -15.89 -6.68 11.19
N TYR A 190 -14.78 -6.55 10.47
CA TYR A 190 -14.62 -7.14 9.16
C TYR A 190 -13.23 -7.71 8.95
N ILE A 191 -13.11 -9.00 8.65
CA ILE A 191 -11.84 -9.64 8.35
C ILE A 191 -11.41 -9.21 6.94
N MET A 192 -10.20 -8.65 6.81
CA MET A 192 -9.61 -8.33 5.51
C MET A 192 -8.87 -9.54 4.96
N SER A 193 -9.48 -10.19 3.96
CA SER A 193 -8.95 -11.29 3.16
C SER A 193 -9.33 -11.09 1.69
N MET A 194 -8.70 -11.80 0.77
CA MET A 194 -9.10 -11.77 -0.65
C MET A 194 -10.55 -12.21 -0.88
N SER A 195 -11.03 -13.19 -0.12
CA SER A 195 -12.43 -13.63 -0.18
C SER A 195 -13.38 -12.48 0.19
N SER A 196 -13.05 -11.74 1.25
CA SER A 196 -13.83 -10.58 1.71
C SER A 196 -13.78 -9.42 0.72
N PHE A 197 -12.63 -9.19 0.08
CA PHE A 197 -12.51 -8.21 -1.01
C PHE A 197 -13.36 -8.59 -2.23
N MET A 198 -13.32 -9.86 -2.66
CA MET A 198 -14.14 -10.33 -3.78
C MET A 198 -15.63 -10.25 -3.48
N ASN A 199 -16.05 -10.49 -2.24
CA ASN A 199 -17.43 -10.31 -1.83
C ASN A 199 -17.87 -8.84 -1.93
N ILE A 200 -17.01 -7.88 -1.58
CA ILE A 200 -17.28 -6.45 -1.77
C ILE A 200 -17.42 -6.12 -3.26
N LEU A 201 -16.57 -6.66 -4.13
CA LEU A 201 -16.68 -6.43 -5.58
C LEU A 201 -17.96 -7.03 -6.17
N LYS A 202 -18.31 -8.26 -5.79
CA LYS A 202 -19.53 -8.95 -6.22
C LYS A 202 -20.78 -8.16 -5.81
N THR A 203 -20.86 -7.77 -4.55
CA THR A 203 -21.98 -6.98 -4.03
C THR A 203 -22.06 -5.60 -4.69
N SER A 204 -20.94 -4.91 -4.86
CA SER A 204 -20.89 -3.63 -5.59
C SER A 204 -21.35 -3.77 -7.04
N GLY A 205 -20.93 -4.83 -7.73
CA GLY A 205 -21.39 -5.17 -9.08
C GLY A 205 -22.89 -5.45 -9.13
N ALA A 206 -23.42 -6.20 -8.16
CA ALA A 206 -24.85 -6.45 -8.05
C ALA A 206 -25.64 -5.15 -7.85
N TYR A 207 -25.20 -4.26 -6.94
CA TYR A 207 -25.83 -2.96 -6.74
C TYR A 207 -25.79 -2.09 -7.99
N LEU A 208 -24.66 -2.05 -8.72
CA LEU A 208 -24.55 -1.30 -9.98
C LEU A 208 -25.49 -1.86 -11.06
N SER A 209 -25.62 -3.18 -11.15
CA SER A 209 -26.56 -3.83 -12.08
C SER A 209 -28.01 -3.45 -11.75
N VAL A 210 -28.40 -3.49 -10.48
CA VAL A 210 -29.74 -3.05 -10.04
C VAL A 210 -29.96 -1.57 -10.36
N LEU A 211 -28.98 -0.71 -10.05
CA LEU A 211 -29.07 0.73 -10.35
C LEU A 211 -29.21 1.00 -11.85
N LYS A 212 -28.50 0.25 -12.70
CA LYS A 212 -28.61 0.34 -14.16
C LYS A 212 -29.94 -0.19 -14.69
N ALA A 213 -30.56 -1.16 -14.03
CA ALA A 213 -31.85 -1.71 -14.42
C ALA A 213 -33.03 -0.80 -14.04
N ILE A 214 -32.86 0.04 -13.02
CA ILE A 214 -33.87 1.00 -12.55
C ILE A 214 -33.83 2.32 -13.34
N LYS A 215 -32.78 2.56 -14.14
CA LYS A 215 -32.58 3.77 -14.95
C LYS A 215 -32.85 3.49 -16.43
#